data_AF-A0A2V9JV44-F1
#
_entry.id   AF-A0A2V9JV44-F1
#
_cell.length_a   1.000
_cell.length_b   1.000
_cell.length_c   1.000
_cell.angle_alpha   90.00
_cell.angle_beta   90.00
_cell.angle_gamma   90.00
#
_symmetry.space_group_name_H-M   'P 1'
#
loop_
_entity.id
_entity.type
_entity.pdbx_description
1 polymer ?
#
loop_
_entity_poly.entity_id
_entity_poly.type
_entity_poly.pdbx_seq_one_letter_code
_entity_poly.pdbx_strand_id
1 'polypeptide(L)'
;HDFMSRYGLQDIDRYTPGTFPRAGGQIQPQRFQQIVLGLTSALTPTFLNEFRTGYSRTVNRTKGQNTGTPVAADLGVPFALRDPFNAGFVEGISLGATRVSGLGEGQPWYLTVNSFQRYDGITWTRRSHTIKAGADLRRVRADANLGTHANNSYTFSGQFTGDGFGDFLLGIPSNTLLMLVPNEPG
;
A
#
# COMPACT_ATOMS: atom_id res chain seq x y z
N HIS A 1 -36.59 14.38 -14.93
CA HIS A 1 -35.33 13.66 -14.67
C HIS A 1 -34.74 14.22 -13.38
N ASP A 2 -34.21 13.36 -12.53
CA ASP A 2 -33.53 13.72 -11.29
C ASP A 2 -32.08 13.24 -11.37
N PHE A 3 -31.13 14.12 -11.04
CA PHE A 3 -29.70 13.87 -11.20
C PHE A 3 -28.99 14.13 -9.88
N MET A 4 -28.15 13.18 -9.47
CA MET A 4 -27.30 13.30 -8.30
C MET A 4 -25.84 13.09 -8.68
N SER A 5 -24.96 13.86 -8.04
CA SER A 5 -23.52 13.64 -8.11
C SER A 5 -22.89 13.76 -6.74
N ARG A 6 -21.85 12.98 -6.50
CA ARG A 6 -21.01 13.07 -5.30
C ARG A 6 -19.57 12.86 -5.70
N TYR A 7 -18.71 13.78 -5.27
CA TYR A 7 -17.26 13.63 -5.34
C TYR A 7 -16.71 13.61 -3.92
N GLY A 8 -15.71 12.76 -3.68
CA GLY A 8 -15.00 12.69 -2.41
C GLY A 8 -13.50 12.52 -2.64
N LEU A 9 -12.71 13.28 -1.89
CA LEU A 9 -11.26 13.18 -1.86
C LEU A 9 -10.80 13.19 -0.42
N GLN A 10 -9.86 12.30 -0.10
CA GLN A 10 -9.20 12.26 1.20
C GLN A 10 -7.72 11.94 0.98
N ASP A 11 -6.88 12.79 1.51
CA ASP A 11 -5.44 12.58 1.59
C ASP A 11 -5.07 12.30 3.05
N ILE A 12 -4.23 11.29 3.27
CA ILE A 12 -3.70 10.92 4.58
C ILE A 12 -2.20 10.77 4.41
N ASP A 13 -1.44 11.57 5.16
CA ASP A 13 0.01 11.41 5.25
C ASP A 13 0.36 10.99 6.67
N ARG A 14 0.63 9.70 6.85
CA ARG A 14 1.07 9.16 8.14
C ARG A 14 2.58 9.05 8.17
N TYR A 15 3.20 9.67 9.17
CA TYR A 15 4.60 9.48 9.49
C TYR A 15 4.71 8.70 10.80
N THR A 16 5.42 7.58 10.76
CA THR A 16 5.77 6.80 11.95
C THR A 16 7.29 6.82 12.07
N PRO A 17 7.86 7.60 13.00
CA PRO A 17 9.31 7.70 13.15
C PRO A 17 9.90 6.36 13.60
N GLY A 18 11.14 6.11 13.20
CA GLY A 18 11.91 4.98 13.73
C GLY A 18 12.38 5.22 15.17
N THR A 19 13.00 4.21 15.76
CA THR A 19 13.63 4.29 17.10
C THR A 19 14.68 5.40 17.16
N PHE A 20 15.31 5.75 16.04
CA PHE A 20 16.25 6.87 15.94
C PHE A 20 15.75 7.98 15.01
N PRO A 21 15.96 9.27 15.37
CA PRO A 21 15.45 10.39 14.57
C PRO A 21 15.95 10.45 13.12
N ARG A 22 17.13 9.88 12.83
CA ARG A 22 17.77 9.92 11.51
C ARG A 22 17.76 8.58 10.76
N ALA A 23 17.31 7.50 11.39
CA ALA A 23 17.40 6.16 10.82
C ALA A 23 16.19 5.31 11.21
N GLY A 24 15.49 4.78 10.20
CA GLY A 24 14.34 3.93 10.36
C GLY A 24 13.01 4.66 10.36
N GLY A 25 11.92 3.90 10.45
CA GLY A 25 10.56 4.43 10.37
C GLY A 25 9.96 4.34 8.97
N GLN A 26 8.82 4.99 8.78
CA GLN A 26 8.08 4.93 7.52
C GLN A 26 7.16 6.13 7.32
N ILE A 27 6.96 6.47 6.05
CA ILE A 27 6.02 7.48 5.58
C ILE A 27 4.98 6.78 4.70
N GLN A 28 3.71 6.99 5.00
CA GLN A 28 2.58 6.33 4.33
C GLN A 28 1.62 7.37 3.75
N PRO A 29 1.89 7.88 2.54
CA PRO A 29 0.93 8.72 1.84
C PRO A 29 -0.17 7.84 1.24
N GLN A 30 -1.41 8.17 1.57
CA GLN A 30 -2.61 7.53 1.05
C GLN A 30 -3.52 8.58 0.43
N ARG A 31 -4.13 8.23 -0.70
CA ARG A 31 -5.12 9.06 -1.37
C ARG A 31 -6.32 8.21 -1.76
N PHE A 32 -7.49 8.63 -1.29
CA PHE A 32 -8.77 8.04 -1.63
C PHE A 32 -9.57 9.05 -2.45
N GLN A 33 -10.05 8.63 -3.62
CA GLN A 33 -10.85 9.45 -4.51
C GLN A 33 -12.04 8.65 -4.98
N GLN A 34 -13.21 9.28 -5.03
CA GLN A 34 -14.40 8.66 -5.57
C GLN A 34 -15.31 9.68 -6.23
N ILE A 35 -15.95 9.27 -7.31
CA ILE A 35 -17.03 9.99 -7.95
C ILE A 35 -18.18 9.04 -8.21
N VAL A 36 -19.40 9.49 -7.90
CA VAL A 36 -20.63 8.77 -8.17
C VAL A 36 -21.58 9.71 -8.88
N LEU A 37 -22.18 9.21 -9.95
CA LEU A 37 -23.22 9.88 -10.73
C LEU A 37 -24.46 8.98 -10.72
N GLY A 38 -25.63 9.57 -10.50
CA GLY A 38 -26.91 8.90 -10.55
C GLY A 38 -27.90 9.71 -11.38
N LEU A 39 -28.70 9.02 -12.18
CA LEU A 39 -29.74 9.60 -13.02
C LEU A 39 -31.00 8.76 -12.90
N THR A 40 -32.07 9.38 -12.40
CA THR A 40 -33.40 8.78 -12.31
C THR A 40 -34.33 9.47 -13.30
N SER A 41 -34.93 8.69 -14.19
CA SER A 41 -35.67 9.18 -15.34
C SER A 41 -37.01 8.47 -15.47
N ALA A 42 -38.10 9.20 -15.22
CA ALA A 42 -39.44 8.77 -15.64
C ALA A 42 -39.59 9.05 -17.14
N LEU A 43 -39.34 8.04 -17.97
CA LEU A 43 -39.42 8.16 -19.43
C LEU A 43 -40.88 8.24 -19.90
N THR A 44 -41.78 7.58 -19.18
CA THR A 44 -43.23 7.69 -19.32
C THR A 44 -43.87 7.64 -17.93
N PRO A 45 -45.17 7.94 -17.77
CA PRO A 45 -45.87 7.79 -16.48
C PRO A 45 -45.85 6.35 -15.93
N THR A 46 -45.48 5.37 -16.76
CA THR A 46 -45.45 3.95 -16.41
C THR A 46 -44.05 3.36 -16.40
N PHE A 47 -43.02 4.07 -16.87
CA PHE A 47 -41.67 3.55 -17.04
C PHE A 47 -40.64 4.47 -16.37
N LEU A 48 -39.98 3.93 -15.35
CA LEU A 48 -38.91 4.55 -14.59
C LEU A 48 -37.60 3.83 -14.86
N ASN A 49 -36.56 4.56 -15.24
CA ASN A 49 -35.20 4.08 -15.33
C ASN A 49 -34.34 4.74 -14.25
N GLU A 50 -33.45 3.96 -13.66
CA GLU A 50 -32.49 4.41 -12.67
C GLU A 50 -31.09 3.91 -13.05
N PHE A 51 -30.25 4.84 -13.48
CA PHE A 51 -28.87 4.58 -13.86
C PHE A 51 -27.92 5.15 -12.80
N ARG A 52 -26.91 4.36 -12.40
CA ARG A 52 -25.85 4.80 -11.48
C ARG A 52 -24.49 4.36 -12.00
N THR A 53 -23.51 5.25 -11.99
CA THR A 53 -22.12 4.89 -12.30
C THR A 53 -21.18 5.49 -11.28
N GLY A 54 -20.13 4.76 -10.95
CA GLY A 54 -19.14 5.18 -9.98
C GLY A 54 -17.73 4.80 -10.41
N TYR A 55 -16.79 5.63 -10.01
CA TYR A 55 -15.37 5.33 -10.06
C TYR A 55 -14.77 5.62 -8.68
N SER A 56 -13.97 4.69 -8.18
CA SER A 56 -13.14 4.92 -7.01
C SER A 56 -11.68 4.55 -7.29
N ARG A 57 -10.78 5.34 -6.72
CA ARG A 57 -9.34 5.15 -6.75
C ARG A 57 -8.78 5.22 -5.35
N THR A 58 -8.10 4.16 -4.95
CA THR A 58 -7.33 4.12 -3.71
C THR A 58 -5.87 3.99 -4.08
N VAL A 59 -5.04 4.93 -3.65
CA VAL A 59 -3.58 4.86 -3.77
C VAL A 59 -3.03 4.75 -2.35
N ASN A 60 -2.42 3.62 -2.05
CA ASN A 60 -1.64 3.41 -0.83
C ASN A 60 -0.18 3.31 -1.22
N ARG A 61 0.67 4.12 -0.60
CA ARG A 61 2.12 3.96 -0.70
C ARG A 61 2.67 3.93 0.71
N THR A 62 3.74 3.17 0.88
CA THR A 62 4.63 3.31 2.03
C THR A 62 6.03 3.38 1.48
N LYS A 63 6.84 4.16 2.15
CA LYS A 63 8.26 4.26 1.91
C LYS A 63 8.98 4.44 3.23
N GLY A 64 10.26 4.17 3.22
CA GLY A 64 11.13 4.41 4.35
C GLY A 64 11.30 5.90 4.61
N GLN A 65 11.66 6.24 5.84
CA GLN A 65 12.02 7.62 6.18
C GLN A 65 13.24 8.08 5.38
N ASN A 66 14.18 7.17 5.15
CA ASN A 66 15.42 7.39 4.42
C ASN A 66 15.31 7.03 2.93
N THR A 67 14.12 6.76 2.38
CA THR A 67 13.98 6.40 0.96
C THR A 67 14.59 7.46 0.03
N GLY A 68 15.42 6.98 -0.91
CA GLY A 68 16.21 7.80 -1.84
C GLY A 68 17.58 8.22 -1.28
N THR A 69 17.86 7.95 -0.01
CA THR A 69 19.19 8.16 0.61
C THR A 69 19.81 6.79 0.89
N PRO A 70 20.98 6.45 0.34
CA PRO A 70 21.55 5.10 0.38
C PRO A 70 22.23 4.77 1.72
N VAL A 71 21.54 4.98 2.85
CA VAL A 71 22.08 4.82 4.21
C VAL A 71 22.65 3.42 4.43
N ALA A 72 21.95 2.35 4.00
CA ALA A 72 22.45 0.98 4.14
C ALA A 72 23.73 0.74 3.32
N ALA A 73 23.79 1.22 2.08
CA ALA A 73 24.97 1.07 1.23
C ALA A 73 26.17 1.85 1.76
N ASP A 74 25.94 3.06 2.29
CA ASP A 74 26.99 3.90 2.86
C ASP A 74 27.50 3.34 4.21
N LEU A 75 26.69 2.57 4.92
CA LEU A 75 27.09 1.78 6.10
C LEU A 75 27.79 0.46 5.75
N GLY A 76 27.98 0.16 4.46
CA GLY A 76 28.67 -1.05 4.00
C GLY A 76 27.82 -2.32 4.03
N VAL A 77 26.49 -2.20 4.10
CA VAL A 77 25.59 -3.35 4.02
C VAL A 77 25.75 -4.02 2.63
N PRO A 78 26.08 -5.32 2.56
CA PRO A 78 26.28 -6.00 1.28
C PRO A 78 25.01 -5.96 0.42
N PHE A 79 25.18 -5.71 -0.88
CA PHE A 79 24.09 -5.68 -1.87
C PHE A 79 22.98 -4.65 -1.58
N ALA A 80 23.24 -3.65 -0.73
CA ALA A 80 22.29 -2.57 -0.49
C ALA A 80 22.08 -1.72 -1.75
N LEU A 81 20.83 -1.30 -1.96
CA LEU A 81 20.40 -0.60 -3.15
C LEU A 81 20.76 0.88 -3.06
N ARG A 82 21.13 1.46 -4.20
CA ARG A 82 21.49 2.88 -4.34
C ARG A 82 20.55 3.64 -5.26
N ASP A 83 19.56 2.97 -5.85
CA ASP A 83 18.61 3.62 -6.75
C ASP A 83 17.65 4.53 -5.96
N PRO A 84 17.13 5.62 -6.56
CA PRO A 84 16.29 6.58 -5.84
C PRO A 84 14.98 6.01 -5.27
N PHE A 85 14.51 4.87 -5.76
CA PHE A 85 13.26 4.26 -5.33
C PHE A 85 13.46 3.31 -4.16
N ASN A 86 14.56 2.55 -4.12
CA ASN A 86 14.80 1.53 -3.09
C ASN A 86 15.99 1.80 -2.17
N ALA A 87 16.83 2.81 -2.45
CA ALA A 87 17.85 3.26 -1.51
C ALA A 87 17.19 3.67 -0.20
N GLY A 88 17.75 3.25 0.93
CA GLY A 88 17.22 3.54 2.25
C GLY A 88 18.07 2.91 3.35
N PHE A 89 17.48 2.78 4.52
CA PHE A 89 18.05 1.98 5.61
C PHE A 89 17.65 0.50 5.44
N VAL A 90 18.29 -0.38 6.21
CA VAL A 90 17.94 -1.81 6.23
C VAL A 90 16.49 -2.01 6.69
N GLU A 91 15.82 -3.02 6.15
CA GLU A 91 14.43 -3.31 6.52
C GLU A 91 14.29 -3.63 8.01
N GLY A 92 15.27 -4.37 8.55
CA GLY A 92 15.29 -4.72 9.96
C GLY A 92 16.66 -5.15 10.48
N ILE A 93 16.93 -4.76 11.71
CA ILE A 93 17.93 -5.30 12.62
C ILE A 93 17.15 -5.68 13.87
N SER A 94 16.84 -6.95 14.02
CA SER A 94 16.14 -7.48 15.19
C SER A 94 17.16 -7.90 16.25
N LEU A 95 16.96 -7.46 17.49
CA LEU A 95 17.83 -7.79 18.62
C LEU A 95 17.01 -8.55 19.68
N GLY A 96 17.38 -9.81 19.93
CA GLY A 96 16.79 -10.67 20.95
C GLY A 96 17.48 -10.55 22.30
N ALA A 97 16.81 -11.00 23.36
CA ALA A 97 17.36 -11.08 24.72
C ALA A 97 17.94 -9.76 25.29
N THR A 98 17.53 -8.60 24.75
CA THR A 98 18.04 -7.28 25.14
C THR A 98 16.91 -6.28 25.43
N ARG A 99 17.24 -5.08 25.92
CA ARG A 99 16.26 -4.00 26.20
C ARG A 99 15.86 -3.18 24.98
N VAL A 100 16.57 -3.34 23.86
CA VAL A 100 16.30 -2.65 22.60
C VAL A 100 15.78 -3.67 21.58
N SER A 101 14.53 -3.55 21.14
CA SER A 101 13.91 -4.55 20.26
C SER A 101 14.54 -4.62 18.85
N GLY A 102 15.24 -3.57 18.44
CA GLY A 102 15.84 -3.47 17.12
C GLY A 102 15.53 -2.16 16.41
N LEU A 103 15.94 -2.11 15.14
CA LEU A 103 15.86 -0.94 14.26
C LEU A 103 15.37 -1.40 12.89
N GLY A 104 14.73 -0.53 12.13
CA GLY A 104 14.31 -0.90 10.80
C GLY A 104 13.56 0.22 10.10
N GLU A 105 13.49 0.07 8.79
CA GLU A 105 12.83 1.00 7.90
C GLU A 105 11.78 0.27 7.07
N GLY A 106 10.59 0.87 6.95
CA GLY A 106 9.57 0.35 6.06
C GLY A 106 10.07 0.43 4.61
N GLN A 107 10.02 -0.69 3.88
CA GLN A 107 10.48 -0.69 2.50
C GLN A 107 9.42 -0.11 1.56
N PRO A 108 9.85 0.45 0.40
CA PRO A 108 8.95 0.96 -0.61
C PRO A 108 7.95 -0.10 -1.07
N TRP A 109 6.68 0.14 -0.81
CA TRP A 109 5.59 -0.66 -1.35
C TRP A 109 4.43 0.23 -1.77
N TYR A 110 3.68 -0.20 -2.77
CA TYR A 110 2.47 0.50 -3.18
C TYR A 110 1.37 -0.45 -3.61
N LEU A 111 0.14 0.01 -3.42
CA LEU A 111 -1.06 -0.62 -3.93
C LEU A 111 -1.99 0.47 -4.45
N THR A 112 -2.24 0.46 -5.75
CA THR A 112 -3.24 1.30 -6.39
C THR A 112 -4.41 0.44 -6.84
N VAL A 113 -5.60 0.71 -6.32
CA VAL A 113 -6.83 0.02 -6.71
C VAL A 113 -7.75 1.00 -7.42
N ASN A 114 -8.19 0.62 -8.62
CA ASN A 114 -9.19 1.33 -9.41
C ASN A 114 -10.44 0.45 -9.50
N SER A 115 -11.58 0.97 -9.09
CA SER A 115 -12.87 0.28 -9.22
C SER A 115 -13.82 1.11 -10.06
N PHE A 116 -14.42 0.47 -11.07
CA PHE A 116 -15.47 1.04 -11.90
C PHE A 116 -16.73 0.21 -11.67
N GLN A 117 -17.84 0.87 -11.38
CA GLN A 117 -19.14 0.23 -11.20
C GLN A 117 -20.19 0.94 -12.04
N ARG A 118 -21.05 0.17 -12.69
CA ARG A 118 -22.21 0.66 -13.45
C ARG A 118 -23.41 -0.18 -13.09
N TYR A 119 -24.50 0.48 -12.77
CA TYR A 119 -25.79 -0.11 -12.47
C TYR A 119 -26.85 0.52 -13.37
N ASP A 120 -27.73 -0.30 -13.90
CA ASP A 120 -28.93 0.14 -14.61
C ASP A 120 -30.13 -0.66 -14.12
N GLY A 121 -31.19 0.04 -13.75
CA GLY A 121 -32.43 -0.53 -13.24
C GLY A 121 -33.63 0.05 -13.96
N ILE A 122 -34.65 -0.77 -14.17
CA ILE A 122 -35.93 -0.35 -14.74
C ILE A 122 -37.08 -0.80 -13.85
N THR A 123 -38.10 0.05 -13.74
CA THR A 123 -39.40 -0.28 -13.16
C THR A 123 -40.47 0.09 -14.18
N TRP A 124 -41.28 -0.90 -14.56
CA TRP A 124 -42.37 -0.73 -15.50
C TRP A 124 -43.69 -1.17 -14.89
N THR A 125 -44.63 -0.24 -14.76
CA THR A 125 -45.97 -0.50 -14.22
C THR A 125 -47.00 -0.42 -15.32
N ARG A 126 -47.61 -1.55 -15.68
CA ARG A 126 -48.68 -1.62 -16.68
C ARG A 126 -49.93 -2.24 -16.06
N ARG A 127 -50.97 -1.42 -15.88
CA ARG A 127 -52.21 -1.81 -15.18
C ARG A 127 -51.89 -2.37 -13.79
N SER A 128 -52.34 -3.59 -13.48
CA SER A 128 -52.12 -4.26 -12.20
C SER A 128 -50.78 -5.01 -12.10
N HIS A 129 -49.90 -4.88 -13.10
CA HIS A 129 -48.59 -5.55 -13.11
C HIS A 129 -47.46 -4.53 -12.95
N THR A 130 -46.48 -4.85 -12.10
CA THR A 130 -45.23 -4.11 -11.98
C THR A 130 -44.06 -5.06 -12.19
N ILE A 131 -43.18 -4.73 -13.13
CA ILE A 131 -41.97 -5.48 -13.45
C ILE A 131 -40.78 -4.63 -13.07
N LYS A 132 -39.82 -5.23 -12.36
CA LYS A 132 -38.53 -4.62 -12.03
C LYS A 132 -37.41 -5.52 -12.53
N ALA A 133 -36.43 -4.92 -13.18
CA ALA A 133 -35.24 -5.61 -13.66
C ALA A 133 -34.04 -4.67 -13.55
N GLY A 134 -32.84 -5.23 -13.49
CA GLY A 134 -31.62 -4.44 -13.50
C GLY A 134 -30.36 -5.30 -13.59
N ALA A 135 -29.25 -4.63 -13.85
CA ALA A 135 -27.93 -5.23 -13.96
C ALA A 135 -26.88 -4.37 -13.25
N ASP A 136 -25.86 -5.01 -12.69
CA ASP A 136 -24.71 -4.37 -12.07
C ASP A 136 -23.43 -4.97 -12.65
N LEU A 137 -22.55 -4.11 -13.15
CA LEU A 137 -21.26 -4.49 -13.72
C LEU A 137 -20.15 -3.78 -12.94
N ARG A 138 -19.18 -4.57 -12.47
CA ARG A 138 -18.02 -4.07 -11.72
C ARG A 138 -16.73 -4.54 -12.37
N ARG A 139 -15.78 -3.62 -12.50
CA ARG A 139 -14.40 -3.92 -12.89
C ARG A 139 -13.44 -3.33 -11.87
N VAL A 140 -12.62 -4.20 -11.29
CA VAL A 140 -11.58 -3.81 -10.33
C VAL A 140 -10.22 -4.12 -10.93
N ARG A 141 -9.29 -3.17 -10.87
CA ARG A 141 -7.88 -3.35 -11.23
C ARG A 141 -7.02 -2.95 -10.05
N ALA A 142 -6.09 -3.82 -9.68
CA ALA A 142 -5.06 -3.55 -8.69
C ALA A 142 -3.69 -3.55 -9.36
N ASP A 143 -2.92 -2.49 -9.13
CA ASP A 143 -1.50 -2.40 -9.50
C ASP A 143 -0.70 -2.32 -8.20
N ALA A 144 0.23 -3.24 -7.98
CA ALA A 144 0.96 -3.37 -6.72
C ALA A 144 2.46 -3.59 -6.92
N ASN A 145 3.23 -3.09 -5.97
CA ASN A 145 4.60 -3.52 -5.71
C ASN A 145 4.68 -3.87 -4.23
N LEU A 146 5.02 -5.12 -3.94
CA LEU A 146 5.11 -5.68 -2.59
C LEU A 146 6.57 -5.95 -2.23
N GLY A 147 7.46 -5.02 -2.57
CA GLY A 147 8.86 -5.08 -2.20
C GLY A 147 9.01 -5.37 -0.71
N THR A 148 9.66 -6.49 -0.40
CA THR A 148 10.05 -6.88 0.96
C THR A 148 11.55 -7.12 0.93
N HIS A 149 12.24 -6.88 2.05
CA HIS A 149 13.69 -7.10 2.17
C HIS A 149 14.57 -6.27 1.24
N ALA A 150 14.05 -5.19 0.65
CA ALA A 150 14.91 -4.18 0.04
C ALA A 150 15.89 -3.67 1.12
N ASN A 151 17.19 -3.71 0.82
CA ASN A 151 18.29 -3.44 1.76
C ASN A 151 18.47 -4.43 2.93
N ASN A 152 17.95 -5.65 2.78
CA ASN A 152 18.18 -6.79 3.68
C ASN A 152 17.56 -6.65 5.08
N SER A 153 17.47 -7.77 5.78
CA SER A 153 17.08 -7.85 7.18
C SER A 153 17.98 -8.82 7.95
N TYR A 154 18.34 -8.45 9.17
CA TYR A 154 19.28 -9.18 10.03
C TYR A 154 18.65 -9.45 11.39
N THR A 155 18.85 -10.66 11.92
CA THR A 155 18.39 -11.04 13.25
C THR A 155 19.58 -11.48 14.10
N PHE A 156 19.70 -10.88 15.27
CA PHE A 156 20.69 -11.18 16.30
C PHE A 156 19.95 -11.63 17.56
N SER A 157 19.76 -12.94 17.73
CA SER A 157 18.89 -13.48 18.78
C SER A 157 19.52 -13.53 20.17
N GLY A 158 20.84 -13.36 20.29
CA GLY A 158 21.60 -13.64 21.51
C GLY A 158 22.04 -15.10 21.61
N GLN A 159 21.95 -15.87 20.52
CA GLN A 159 22.32 -17.29 20.50
C GLN A 159 23.80 -17.53 20.82
N PHE A 160 24.67 -16.57 20.50
CA PHE A 160 26.12 -16.75 20.65
C PHE A 160 26.65 -16.12 21.95
N THR A 161 26.20 -14.93 22.30
CA THR A 161 26.69 -14.19 23.48
C THR A 161 25.71 -14.17 24.66
N GLY A 162 24.49 -14.69 24.49
CA GLY A 162 23.41 -14.59 25.48
C GLY A 162 22.63 -13.27 25.41
N ASP A 163 23.06 -12.31 24.57
CA ASP A 163 22.42 -11.02 24.36
C ASP A 163 22.51 -10.60 22.87
N GLY A 164 21.40 -10.26 22.25
CA GLY A 164 21.36 -9.94 20.82
C GLY A 164 22.15 -8.68 20.44
N PHE A 165 22.34 -7.75 21.37
CA PHE A 165 23.19 -6.58 21.13
C PHE A 165 24.67 -6.98 21.13
N GLY A 166 25.08 -7.93 21.98
CA GLY A 166 26.41 -8.56 21.92
C GLY A 166 26.68 -9.23 20.57
N ASP A 167 25.73 -10.03 20.08
CA ASP A 167 25.80 -10.67 18.76
C ASP A 167 25.91 -9.62 17.62
N PHE A 168 25.19 -8.50 17.74
CA PHE A 168 25.25 -7.38 16.78
C PHE A 168 26.62 -6.70 16.74
N LEU A 169 27.19 -6.38 17.91
CA LEU A 169 28.53 -5.76 18.00
C LEU A 169 29.63 -6.65 17.41
N LEU A 170 29.47 -7.97 17.53
CA LEU A 170 30.38 -8.96 16.94
C LEU A 170 30.09 -9.26 15.46
N GLY A 171 28.96 -8.77 14.91
CA GLY A 171 28.57 -9.00 13.53
C GLY A 171 28.18 -10.45 13.22
N ILE A 172 27.64 -11.19 14.20
CA ILE A 172 27.29 -12.61 14.10
C ILE A 172 25.76 -12.82 14.15
N PRO A 173 25.02 -12.53 13.05
CA PRO A 173 23.58 -12.71 13.03
C PRO A 173 23.20 -14.20 13.11
N SER A 174 22.14 -14.51 13.85
CA SER A 174 21.53 -15.85 13.86
C SER A 174 20.73 -16.14 12.59
N ASN A 175 20.25 -15.09 11.91
CA ASN A 175 19.57 -15.20 10.62
C ASN A 175 19.77 -13.93 9.77
N THR A 176 19.84 -14.10 8.46
CA THR A 176 19.92 -12.99 7.49
C THR A 176 18.99 -13.27 6.32
N LEU A 177 18.22 -12.26 5.93
CA LEU A 177 17.41 -12.26 4.71
C LEU A 177 18.02 -11.22 3.75
N LEU A 178 18.66 -11.70 2.70
CA LEU A 178 19.26 -10.85 1.66
C LEU A 178 18.33 -10.79 0.46
N MET A 179 18.11 -9.60 -0.07
CA MET A 179 17.53 -9.46 -1.40
C MET A 179 18.63 -9.65 -2.44
N LEU A 180 18.69 -10.83 -3.06
CA LEU A 180 19.43 -10.97 -4.31
C LEU A 180 18.61 -10.28 -5.41
N VAL A 181 19.11 -9.17 -5.91
CA VAL A 181 18.69 -8.69 -7.24
C VAL A 181 19.13 -9.78 -8.23
N PRO A 182 18.24 -10.30 -9.10
CA PRO A 182 18.67 -11.13 -10.20
C PRO A 182 19.68 -10.34 -11.02
N ASN A 183 20.88 -10.88 -11.13
CA ASN A 183 21.92 -10.50 -12.06
C ASN A 183 21.30 -9.97 -13.36
N GLU A 184 21.42 -8.66 -13.60
CA GLU A 184 21.02 -8.09 -14.88
C GLU A 184 21.86 -8.78 -15.97
N PRO A 185 21.24 -9.39 -16.99
CA PRO A 185 21.97 -9.82 -18.16
C PRO A 185 22.46 -8.55 -18.86
N GLY A 186 23.78 -8.40 -18.97
CA GLY A 186 24.41 -7.41 -19.84
C GLY A 186 24.13 -7.65 -21.31
#